data_AF-A0A551ZCV8-F1
#
_entry.id   AF-A0A551ZCV8-F1
#
_cell.length_a   1.000
_cell.length_b   1.000
_cell.length_c   1.000
_cell.angle_alpha   90.00
_cell.angle_beta   90.00
_cell.angle_gamma   90.00
#
_symmetry.space_group_name_H-M   'P 1'
#
loop_
_entity.id
_entity.type
_entity.pdbx_description
1 polymer ?
#
loop_
_entity_poly.entity_id
_entity_poly.type
_entity_poly.pdbx_seq_one_letter_code
_entity_poly.pdbx_strand_id
1 'polypeptide(L)'
;MMTLSPELQSSLESKIKQFEEERTMPLMSNMELRGIEQGKEIGKEIGELRGIERGKEIGKEIGALEKSRDAIKTVLTVRFGQISSEIEEIIGKMTNPTILEELLKLAATTNSLAEFKQSLAKINI
;
A
#
# COMPACT_ATOMS: atom_id res chain seq x y z
N MET A 1 -38.78 8.04 -25.64
CA MET A 1 -37.49 7.45 -26.07
C MET A 1 -37.52 5.99 -25.65
N MET A 2 -37.24 5.05 -26.55
CA MET A 2 -37.24 3.63 -26.20
C MET A 2 -35.91 3.28 -25.52
N THR A 3 -35.91 3.16 -24.20
CA THR A 3 -34.75 2.71 -23.43
C THR A 3 -34.72 1.19 -23.45
N LEU A 4 -33.66 0.61 -24.03
CA LEU A 4 -33.37 -0.82 -23.91
C LEU A 4 -33.13 -1.19 -22.45
N SER A 5 -33.45 -2.43 -22.07
CA SER A 5 -33.06 -2.93 -20.74
C SER A 5 -31.52 -2.99 -20.64
N PRO A 6 -30.94 -2.81 -19.45
CA PRO A 6 -29.48 -2.77 -19.27
C PRO A 6 -28.76 -4.01 -19.82
N GLU A 7 -29.41 -5.18 -19.72
CA GLU A 7 -28.89 -6.46 -20.23
C GLU A 7 -28.81 -6.49 -21.77
N LEU A 8 -29.86 -6.01 -22.44
CA LEU A 8 -29.91 -5.93 -23.90
C LEU A 8 -28.93 -4.87 -24.44
N GLN A 9 -28.74 -3.78 -23.70
CA GLN A 9 -27.80 -2.73 -24.05
C GLN A 9 -26.35 -3.23 -23.97
N SER A 10 -25.99 -3.91 -22.88
CA SER A 10 -24.68 -4.53 -22.73
C SER A 10 -24.40 -5.64 -23.76
N SER A 11 -25.41 -6.47 -24.07
CA SER A 11 -25.30 -7.49 -25.11
C SER A 11 -25.11 -6.88 -26.50
N LEU A 12 -25.83 -5.80 -26.81
CA LEU A 12 -25.71 -5.07 -28.08
C LEU A 12 -24.32 -4.41 -28.21
N GLU A 13 -23.84 -3.72 -27.17
CA GLU A 13 -22.51 -3.12 -27.15
C GLU A 13 -21.40 -4.15 -27.34
N SER A 14 -21.50 -5.30 -26.67
CA SER A 14 -20.54 -6.40 -26.83
C SER A 14 -20.52 -6.93 -28.27
N LYS A 15 -21.70 -7.05 -28.89
CA LYS A 15 -21.83 -7.54 -30.27
C LYS A 15 -21.34 -6.54 -31.31
N ILE A 16 -21.55 -5.24 -31.07
CA ILE A 16 -21.00 -4.15 -31.89
C ILE A 16 -19.48 -4.15 -31.80
N LYS A 17 -18.93 -4.25 -30.58
CA LYS A 17 -17.47 -4.30 -30.38
C LYS A 17 -16.83 -5.48 -31.09
N GLN A 18 -17.44 -6.67 -31.01
CA GLN A 18 -16.96 -7.86 -31.72
C GLN A 18 -17.00 -7.66 -33.25
N PHE A 19 -18.07 -7.06 -33.79
CA PHE A 19 -18.19 -6.76 -35.22
C PHE A 19 -17.20 -5.70 -35.70
N GLU A 20 -16.95 -4.67 -34.89
CA GLU A 20 -15.96 -3.63 -35.19
C GLU A 20 -14.54 -4.22 -35.16
N GLU A 21 -14.21 -5.06 -34.17
CA GLU A 21 -12.95 -5.81 -34.11
C GLU A 21 -12.79 -6.69 -35.35
N GLU A 22 -13.79 -7.52 -35.72
CA GLU A 22 -13.74 -8.38 -36.91
C GLU A 22 -13.55 -7.61 -38.23
N ARG A 23 -14.15 -6.41 -38.36
CA ARG A 23 -14.02 -5.58 -39.57
C ARG A 23 -12.74 -4.73 -39.61
N THR A 24 -12.13 -4.45 -38.46
CA THR A 24 -10.89 -3.67 -38.37
C THR A 24 -9.64 -4.54 -38.32
N MET A 25 -9.76 -5.86 -38.19
CA MET A 25 -8.59 -6.74 -38.22
C MET A 25 -7.93 -6.75 -39.61
N PRO A 26 -6.64 -6.38 -39.75
CA PRO A 26 -5.85 -6.83 -40.89
C PRO A 26 -5.78 -8.37 -40.87
N LEU A 27 -5.60 -9.01 -42.03
CA LEU A 27 -5.49 -10.47 -42.18
C LEU A 27 -4.27 -11.02 -41.41
N MET A 28 -4.37 -11.09 -40.08
CA MET A 28 -3.37 -11.65 -39.19
C MET A 28 -3.50 -13.17 -39.19
N SER A 29 -2.36 -13.86 -39.23
CA SER A 29 -2.31 -15.31 -39.13
C SER A 29 -2.82 -15.76 -37.75
N ASN A 30 -3.44 -16.94 -37.67
CA ASN A 30 -3.81 -17.57 -36.39
C ASN A 30 -2.64 -17.64 -35.40
N MET A 31 -1.40 -17.71 -35.90
CA MET A 31 -0.19 -17.68 -35.08
C MET A 31 0.07 -16.30 -34.45
N GLU A 32 -0.22 -15.22 -35.16
CA GLU A 32 -0.09 -13.84 -34.66
C GLU A 32 -1.17 -13.52 -33.63
N LEU A 33 -2.42 -13.94 -33.89
CA LEU A 33 -3.52 -13.84 -32.92
C LEU A 33 -3.19 -14.56 -31.61
N ARG A 34 -2.66 -15.78 -31.71
CA ARG A 34 -2.21 -16.54 -30.54
C ARG A 34 -1.06 -15.84 -29.81
N GLY A 35 -0.11 -15.24 -30.53
CA GLY A 35 0.97 -14.46 -29.93
C GLY A 35 0.46 -13.23 -29.16
N ILE A 36 -0.53 -12.52 -29.69
CA ILE A 36 -1.16 -11.38 -29.02
C ILE A 36 -1.93 -11.83 -27.77
N GLU A 37 -2.71 -12.91 -27.87
CA GLU A 37 -3.46 -13.45 -26.73
C GLU A 37 -2.53 -13.93 -25.62
N GLN A 38 -1.49 -14.69 -25.96
CA GLN A 38 -0.46 -15.12 -25.02
C GLN A 38 0.27 -13.92 -24.40
N GLY A 39 0.61 -12.89 -25.18
CA GLY A 39 1.24 -11.68 -24.67
C GLY A 39 0.35 -10.93 -23.67
N LYS A 40 -0.97 -10.87 -23.92
CA LYS A 40 -1.95 -10.27 -23.00
C LYS A 40 -2.06 -11.07 -21.70
N GLU A 41 -2.19 -12.39 -21.79
CA GLU A 41 -2.28 -13.28 -20.63
C GLU A 41 -1.01 -13.23 -19.76
N ILE A 42 0.18 -13.29 -20.38
CA ILE A 42 1.46 -13.17 -19.70
C ILE A 42 1.60 -11.79 -19.04
N GLY A 43 1.21 -10.72 -19.75
CA GLY A 43 1.25 -9.37 -19.21
C GLY A 43 0.36 -9.19 -17.99
N LYS A 44 -0.84 -9.79 -18.03
CA LYS A 44 -1.77 -9.81 -16.89
C LYS A 44 -1.20 -10.59 -15.71
N GLU A 45 -0.71 -11.81 -15.94
CA GLU A 45 -0.14 -12.66 -14.89
C GLU A 45 1.07 -12.00 -14.22
N ILE A 46 2.01 -11.46 -15.00
CA ILE A 46 3.18 -10.74 -14.48
C ILE A 46 2.74 -9.49 -13.70
N GLY A 47 1.75 -8.74 -14.21
CA GLY A 47 1.22 -7.56 -13.55
C GLY A 47 0.60 -7.88 -12.20
N GLU A 48 -0.22 -8.92 -12.14
CA GLU A 48 -0.88 -9.40 -10.91
C GLU A 48 0.16 -9.89 -9.90
N LEU A 49 1.08 -10.78 -10.30
CA LEU A 49 2.13 -11.31 -9.42
C LEU A 49 2.99 -10.18 -8.84
N ARG A 50 3.49 -9.26 -9.68
CA ARG A 50 4.31 -8.13 -9.22
C ARG A 50 3.53 -7.19 -8.32
N GLY A 51 2.25 -6.96 -8.60
CA GLY A 51 1.38 -6.13 -7.76
C GLY A 51 1.21 -6.72 -6.38
N ILE A 52 0.93 -8.03 -6.30
CA ILE A 52 0.76 -8.77 -5.04
C ILE A 52 2.06 -8.79 -4.24
N GLU A 53 3.20 -9.11 -4.87
CA GLU A 53 4.50 -9.17 -4.18
C GLU A 53 4.90 -7.81 -3.61
N ARG A 54 4.83 -6.73 -4.41
CA ARG A 54 5.14 -5.38 -3.92
C ARG A 54 4.19 -4.94 -2.83
N GLY A 55 2.88 -5.19 -2.99
CA GLY A 55 1.89 -4.84 -1.98
C GLY A 55 2.16 -5.54 -0.65
N LYS A 56 2.53 -6.82 -0.69
CA LYS A 56 2.88 -7.61 0.50
C LYS A 56 4.16 -7.09 1.17
N GLU A 57 5.19 -6.77 0.41
CA GLU A 57 6.47 -6.26 0.94
C GLU A 57 6.27 -4.89 1.61
N ILE A 58 5.63 -3.95 0.90
CA ILE A 58 5.33 -2.62 1.42
C ILE A 58 4.44 -2.71 2.66
N GLY A 59 3.39 -3.55 2.62
CA GLY A 59 2.50 -3.74 3.77
C GLY A 59 3.21 -4.30 5.00
N LYS A 60 4.17 -5.21 4.80
CA LYS A 60 4.98 -5.76 5.90
C LYS A 60 5.89 -4.68 6.51
N GLU A 61 6.52 -3.85 5.70
CA GLU A 61 7.38 -2.76 6.18
C GLU A 61 6.58 -1.70 6.94
N ILE A 62 5.47 -1.25 6.37
CA ILE A 62 4.56 -0.29 7.04
C ILE A 62 4.06 -0.86 8.37
N GLY A 63 3.59 -2.12 8.38
CA GLY A 63 3.10 -2.76 9.59
C GLY A 63 4.19 -2.93 10.67
N ALA A 64 5.44 -3.17 10.27
CA ALA A 64 6.56 -3.21 11.20
C ALA A 64 6.86 -1.83 11.80
N LEU A 65 6.79 -0.77 11.00
CA LEU A 65 6.96 0.61 11.48
C LEU A 65 5.83 1.01 12.43
N GLU A 66 4.57 0.73 12.08
CA GLU A 66 3.41 1.00 12.93
C GLU A 66 3.52 0.27 14.26
N LYS A 67 3.85 -1.03 14.23
CA LYS A 67 4.04 -1.82 15.45
C LYS A 67 5.13 -1.24 16.35
N SER A 68 6.24 -0.78 15.78
CA SER A 68 7.31 -0.13 16.55
C SER A 68 6.85 1.18 17.18
N ARG A 69 6.11 2.02 16.43
CA ARG A 69 5.54 3.27 16.95
C ARG A 69 4.56 2.99 18.10
N ASP A 70 3.69 2.01 17.94
CA ASP A 70 2.71 1.61 18.95
C ASP A 70 3.38 1.02 20.19
N ALA A 71 4.46 0.25 20.01
CA ALA A 71 5.26 -0.27 21.12
C ALA A 71 5.86 0.87 21.95
N ILE A 72 6.43 1.90 21.31
CA ILE A 72 6.97 3.07 22.02
C ILE A 72 5.85 3.78 22.79
N LYS A 73 4.71 4.05 22.15
CA LYS A 73 3.55 4.69 22.80
C LYS A 73 3.07 3.88 24.01
N THR A 74 3.01 2.55 23.87
CA THR A 74 2.58 1.64 24.93
C THR A 74 3.56 1.70 26.11
N VAL A 75 4.86 1.60 25.86
CA VAL A 75 5.88 1.67 26.92
C VAL A 75 5.81 3.01 27.66
N LEU A 76 5.72 4.12 26.93
CA LEU A 76 5.59 5.44 27.53
C LEU A 76 4.30 5.55 28.35
N THR A 77 3.20 4.99 27.85
CA THR A 77 1.91 5.03 28.54
C THR A 77 1.93 4.22 29.83
N VAL A 78 2.55 3.04 29.80
CA VAL A 78 2.70 2.18 30.98
C VAL A 78 3.60 2.82 32.04
N ARG A 79 4.68 3.49 31.63
CA ARG A 79 5.66 4.06 32.59
C ARG A 79 5.26 5.42 33.12
N PHE A 80 4.74 6.30 32.28
CA PHE A 80 4.49 7.70 32.61
C PHE A 80 3.01 8.08 32.65
N GLY A 81 2.10 7.14 32.36
CA GLY A 81 0.67 7.40 32.29
C GLY A 81 0.29 8.08 30.97
N GLN A 82 -0.55 9.11 31.01
CA GLN A 82 -1.04 9.72 29.78
C GLN A 82 0.07 10.51 29.06
N ILE A 83 0.35 10.16 27.81
CA ILE A 83 1.31 10.89 26.96
C ILE A 83 0.62 12.07 26.26
N SER A 84 1.38 13.16 26.04
CA SER A 84 0.88 14.33 25.31
C SER A 84 0.76 14.03 23.82
N SER A 85 -0.30 14.52 23.17
CA SER A 85 -0.55 14.35 21.72
C SER A 85 0.62 14.79 20.83
N GLU A 86 1.40 15.78 21.27
CA GLU A 86 2.63 16.23 20.60
C GLU A 86 3.66 15.10 20.41
N ILE A 87 3.87 14.27 21.43
CA ILE A 87 4.81 13.12 21.37
C ILE A 87 4.26 12.07 20.41
N GLU A 88 2.96 11.80 20.46
CA GLU A 88 2.33 10.84 19.57
C GLU A 88 2.46 11.23 18.10
N GLU A 89 2.29 12.51 17.80
CA GLU A 89 2.40 13.03 16.44
C GLU A 89 3.85 12.95 15.93
N ILE A 90 4.82 13.29 16.77
CA ILE A 90 6.24 13.18 16.42
C ILE A 90 6.60 11.71 16.11
N ILE A 91 6.23 10.78 16.99
CA ILE A 91 6.46 9.33 16.77
C ILE A 91 5.73 8.84 15.51
N GLY A 92 4.51 9.32 15.27
CA GLY A 92 3.71 8.97 14.08
C GLY A 92 4.35 9.38 12.76
N LYS A 93 5.09 10.50 12.75
CA LYS A 93 5.79 11.01 11.56
C LYS A 93 7.12 10.29 11.29
N MET A 94 7.66 9.52 12.23
CA MET A 94 8.96 8.86 12.09
C MET A 94 8.90 7.62 11.21
N THR A 95 9.61 7.64 10.08
CA THR A 95 9.67 6.53 9.12
C THR A 95 10.95 5.69 9.25
N ASN A 96 11.93 6.12 10.04
CA ASN A 96 13.21 5.43 10.17
C ASN A 96 13.13 4.33 11.24
N PRO A 97 13.24 3.04 10.87
CA PRO A 97 13.11 1.93 11.80
C PRO A 97 14.22 1.90 12.87
N THR A 98 15.44 2.28 12.52
CA THR A 98 16.57 2.32 13.46
C THR A 98 16.34 3.36 14.54
N ILE A 99 15.81 4.53 14.17
CA ILE A 99 15.47 5.59 15.12
C ILE A 99 14.35 5.13 16.05
N LEU A 100 13.33 4.45 15.52
CA LEU A 100 12.24 3.90 16.34
C LEU A 100 12.74 2.86 17.36
N GLU A 101 13.70 2.01 16.98
CA GLU A 101 14.29 1.04 17.91
C GLU A 101 15.06 1.72 19.04
N GLU A 102 15.89 2.72 18.73
CA GLU A 102 16.60 3.50 19.74
C GLU A 102 15.64 4.28 20.65
N LEU A 103 14.56 4.83 20.10
CA LEU A 103 13.52 5.48 20.88
C LEU A 103 12.78 4.51 21.80
N LEU A 104 12.58 3.26 21.39
CA LEU A 104 12.00 2.24 22.26
C LEU A 104 12.91 1.96 23.46
N LYS A 105 14.22 1.86 23.24
CA LYS A 105 15.22 1.71 24.33
C LYS A 105 15.19 2.93 25.24
N LEU A 106 15.12 4.15 24.70
CA LEU A 106 15.02 5.38 25.48
C LEU A 106 13.70 5.44 26.28
N ALA A 107 12.58 5.05 25.68
CA ALA A 107 11.29 4.99 26.35
C ALA A 107 11.31 4.02 27.55
N ALA A 108 12.08 2.94 27.47
CA ALA A 108 12.24 1.96 28.54
C ALA A 108 13.25 2.37 29.63
N THR A 109 14.22 3.24 29.33
CA THR A 109 15.35 3.57 30.23
C THR A 109 15.27 4.95 30.87
N THR A 110 14.60 5.92 30.24
CA THR A 110 14.47 7.29 30.75
C THR A 110 13.72 7.34 32.08
N ASN A 111 14.03 8.30 32.96
CA ASN A 111 13.38 8.42 34.27
C ASN A 111 12.19 9.37 34.25
N SER A 112 12.04 10.17 33.20
CA SER A 112 10.94 11.12 33.04
C SER A 112 10.57 11.36 31.58
N LEU A 113 9.33 11.82 31.38
CA LEU A 113 8.82 12.21 30.07
C LEU A 113 9.56 13.45 29.51
N ALA A 114 10.11 14.30 30.37
CA ALA A 114 10.91 15.46 29.98
C ALA A 114 12.26 15.06 29.36
N GLU A 115 12.96 14.08 29.95
CA GLU A 115 14.20 13.51 29.40
C GLU A 115 13.96 12.85 28.04
N PHE A 116 12.83 12.15 27.91
CA PHE A 116 12.42 11.55 26.65
C PHE A 116 12.16 12.61 25.57
N LYS A 117 11.43 13.68 25.90
CA LYS A 117 11.22 14.83 24.98
C LYS A 117 12.53 15.49 24.56
N GLN A 118 13.48 15.65 25.48
CA GLN A 118 14.77 16.24 25.14
C GLN A 118 15.58 15.35 24.19
N SER A 119 15.52 14.03 24.38
CA SER A 119 16.15 13.07 23.47
C SER A 119 15.49 13.08 22.09
N LEU A 120 14.15 13.16 22.03
CA LEU A 120 13.41 13.34 20.78
C LEU A 120 13.85 14.61 20.03
N ALA A 121 14.00 15.73 20.73
CA ALA A 121 14.43 16.99 20.12
C ALA A 121 15.85 16.89 19.53
N LYS A 122 16.76 16.15 20.17
CA LYS A 122 18.13 15.92 19.65
C LYS A 122 18.16 15.05 18.40
N ILE A 123 17.21 14.13 18.25
CA ILE A 123 17.10 13.21 17.11
C ILE A 123 16.45 13.91 15.90
N ASN A 124 15.68 14.96 16.15
CA ASN A 124 14.93 15.72 15.13
C ASN A 124 15.65 17.01 14.67
N ILE A 125 16.91 17.21 15.07
CA ILE A 125 17.86 18.24 14.59
C ILE A 125 18.85 17.56 13.66
#